data_AF-A0A960IQ17-F1
#
_entry.id   AF-A0A960IQ17-F1
#
_cell.length_a   1.000
_cell.length_b   1.000
_cell.length_c   1.000
_cell.angle_alpha   90.00
_cell.angle_beta   90.00
_cell.angle_gamma   90.00
#
_symmetry.space_group_name_H-M   'P 1'
#
loop_
_entity.id
_entity.type
_entity.pdbx_description
1 polymer ?
#
loop_
_entity_poly.entity_id
_entity_poly.type
_entity_poly.pdbx_seq_one_letter_code
_entity_poly.pdbx_strand_id
1 'polypeptide(L)'
;MKSRTRSRRYAAVAFSLLAIAISAVAIFVSPIQGGGDRSSDVASIQSYTVDMTLSRDGHLKATETIVVQYPVSRRGIFRIFDEADPRRDIDHPVEDLRVTRDGAPENYEWIDSAVGT
;
A
#
# COMPACT_ATOMS: atom_id res chain seq x y z
N MET A 1 21.33 64.41 -38.39
CA MET A 1 20.46 63.21 -38.35
C MET A 1 21.28 61.95 -38.07
N LYS A 2 21.50 61.58 -36.80
CA LYS A 2 21.82 60.19 -36.38
C LYS A 2 21.92 60.14 -34.85
N SER A 3 21.64 58.98 -34.26
CA SER A 3 21.74 58.65 -32.83
C SER A 3 20.43 58.69 -32.01
N ARG A 4 19.38 57.99 -32.46
CA ARG A 4 18.30 57.49 -31.57
C ARG A 4 18.22 55.95 -31.51
N THR A 5 19.14 55.26 -32.19
CA THR A 5 19.02 53.81 -32.45
C THR A 5 19.78 52.92 -31.45
N ARG A 6 20.84 53.43 -30.80
CA ARG A 6 21.67 52.63 -29.89
C ARG A 6 21.00 52.40 -28.52
N SER A 7 20.35 53.41 -27.96
CA SER A 7 19.67 53.34 -26.66
C SER A 7 18.56 52.28 -26.60
N ARG A 8 17.80 52.11 -27.70
CA ARG A 8 16.75 51.10 -27.79
C ARG A 8 17.30 49.66 -27.77
N ARG A 9 18.51 49.44 -28.27
CA ARG A 9 19.18 48.13 -28.25
C ARG A 9 19.69 47.79 -26.85
N TYR A 10 20.25 48.76 -26.13
CA TYR A 10 20.69 48.55 -24.74
C TYR A 10 19.50 48.30 -23.80
N ALA A 11 18.38 49.00 -24.00
CA ALA A 11 17.16 48.76 -23.23
C ALA A 11 16.58 47.36 -23.48
N ALA A 12 16.59 46.88 -24.74
CA ALA A 12 16.13 45.54 -25.08
C ALA A 12 17.02 44.44 -24.46
N VAL A 13 18.35 44.62 -24.51
CA VAL A 13 19.31 43.67 -23.90
C VAL A 13 19.14 43.64 -22.37
N ALA A 14 18.98 44.79 -21.73
CA ALA A 14 18.75 44.87 -20.28
C ALA A 14 17.45 44.16 -19.87
N PHE A 15 16.38 44.32 -20.66
CA PHE A 15 15.10 43.65 -20.40
C PHE A 15 15.19 42.13 -20.56
N SER A 16 15.88 41.65 -21.61
CA SER A 16 16.11 40.22 -21.81
C SER A 16 16.93 39.60 -20.68
N LEU A 17 17.98 40.28 -20.21
CA LEU A 17 18.79 39.81 -19.08
C LEU A 17 17.97 39.75 -17.78
N LEU A 18 17.11 40.73 -17.53
CA LEU A 18 16.20 40.74 -16.40
C LEU A 18 15.18 39.59 -16.46
N ALA A 19 14.62 39.33 -17.64
CA ALA A 19 13.68 38.22 -17.83
C ALA A 19 14.34 36.85 -17.60
N ILE A 20 15.59 36.67 -18.02
CA ILE A 20 16.37 35.44 -17.76
C ILE A 20 16.67 35.29 -16.28
N ALA A 21 17.05 36.37 -15.59
CA ALA A 21 17.31 36.35 -14.16
C ALA A 21 16.05 35.98 -13.35
N ILE A 22 14.90 36.57 -13.69
CA ILE A 22 13.61 36.24 -13.05
C ILE A 22 13.22 34.78 -13.30
N SER A 23 13.41 34.29 -14.54
CA SER A 23 13.10 32.89 -14.88
C SER A 23 14.01 31.91 -14.14
N ALA A 24 15.30 32.23 -13.98
CA ALA A 24 16.22 31.41 -13.20
C ALA A 24 15.79 31.34 -11.71
N VAL A 25 15.42 32.48 -11.11
CA VAL A 25 14.91 32.50 -9.73
C VAL A 25 13.61 31.71 -9.59
N ALA A 26 12.69 31.79 -10.55
CA ALA A 26 11.44 31.05 -10.52
C ALA A 26 11.64 29.52 -10.55
N ILE A 27 12.70 29.04 -11.22
CA ILE A 27 13.08 27.61 -11.22
C ILE A 27 13.62 27.19 -9.85
N PHE A 28 14.42 28.03 -9.18
CA PHE A 28 14.99 27.72 -7.87
C PHE A 28 14.02 27.92 -6.69
N VAL A 29 12.98 28.72 -6.85
CA VAL A 29 11.98 29.00 -5.80
C VAL A 29 10.69 28.20 -6.00
N SER A 30 10.48 27.59 -7.18
CA SER A 30 9.35 26.68 -7.36
C SER A 30 9.51 25.47 -6.45
N PRO A 31 8.56 25.20 -5.54
CA PRO A 31 8.44 23.87 -4.99
C PRO A 31 8.07 22.97 -6.17
N ILE A 32 9.02 22.14 -6.61
CA ILE A 32 8.70 20.95 -7.40
C ILE A 32 7.68 20.22 -6.55
N GLN A 33 6.40 20.34 -6.90
CA GLN A 33 5.35 19.51 -6.33
C GLN A 33 5.66 18.12 -6.87
N GLY A 34 6.57 17.42 -6.19
CA GLY A 34 6.81 16.02 -6.39
C GLY A 34 5.45 15.36 -6.29
N GLY A 35 5.06 14.66 -7.35
CA GLY A 35 3.88 13.83 -7.35
C GLY A 35 4.00 12.91 -6.15
N GLY A 36 3.28 13.25 -5.07
CA GLY A 36 3.30 12.50 -3.85
C GLY A 36 2.81 11.11 -4.20
N ASP A 37 3.71 10.15 -4.12
CA ASP A 37 3.38 8.75 -4.19
C ASP A 37 2.31 8.54 -3.13
N ARG A 38 1.08 8.31 -3.55
CA ARG A 38 -0.01 7.98 -2.62
C ARG A 38 0.32 6.58 -2.15
N SER A 39 1.20 6.47 -1.15
CA SER A 39 1.41 5.25 -0.39
C SER A 39 0.03 4.75 -0.04
N SER A 40 -0.40 3.68 -0.71
CA SER A 40 -1.78 3.23 -0.61
C SER A 40 -1.98 2.79 0.83
N ASP A 41 -2.91 3.43 1.54
CA ASP A 41 -3.35 3.03 2.88
C ASP A 41 -4.18 1.75 2.80
N VAL A 42 -3.57 0.71 2.23
CA VAL A 42 -4.16 -0.58 1.91
C VAL A 42 -3.16 -1.63 2.39
N ALA A 43 -3.64 -2.58 3.19
CA ALA A 43 -2.85 -3.75 3.54
C ALA A 43 -2.70 -4.65 2.31
N SER A 44 -1.53 -5.26 2.13
CA SER A 44 -1.26 -6.17 1.02
C SER A 44 -0.77 -7.52 1.51
N ILE A 45 -1.20 -8.59 0.84
CA ILE A 45 -0.68 -9.93 1.09
C ILE A 45 0.68 -10.02 0.38
N GLN A 46 1.76 -10.20 1.14
CA GLN A 46 3.09 -10.42 0.59
C GLN A 46 3.26 -11.86 0.09
N SER A 47 2.76 -12.82 0.86
CA SER A 47 2.81 -14.24 0.49
C SER A 47 1.62 -15.01 1.07
N TYR A 48 1.22 -16.03 0.32
CA TYR A 48 0.23 -17.02 0.72
C TYR A 48 0.76 -18.39 0.33
N THR A 49 1.13 -19.20 1.32
CA THR A 49 1.65 -20.55 1.12
C THR A 49 0.69 -21.54 1.76
N VAL A 50 0.44 -22.64 1.06
CA VAL A 50 -0.43 -23.71 1.58
C VAL A 50 0.26 -25.05 1.40
N ASP A 51 0.46 -25.74 2.52
CA ASP A 51 0.93 -27.12 2.53
C ASP A 51 -0.28 -28.05 2.68
N MET A 52 -0.50 -28.91 1.70
CA MET A 52 -1.67 -29.80 1.65
C MET A 52 -1.24 -31.26 1.67
N THR A 53 -1.88 -32.06 2.52
CA THR A 53 -1.70 -33.51 2.57
C THR A 53 -3.06 -34.18 2.47
N LEU A 54 -3.27 -34.95 1.40
CA LEU A 54 -4.46 -35.79 1.22
C LEU A 54 -4.11 -37.24 1.55
N SER A 55 -4.74 -37.79 2.59
CA SER A 55 -4.59 -39.20 2.96
C SER A 55 -5.47 -40.11 2.08
N ARG A 56 -5.16 -41.41 2.11
CA ARG A 56 -5.80 -42.41 1.23
C ARG A 56 -7.29 -42.61 1.51
N ASP A 57 -7.72 -42.33 2.73
CA ASP A 57 -9.11 -42.34 3.19
C ASP A 57 -9.87 -41.06 2.82
N GLY A 58 -9.22 -40.09 2.18
CA GLY A 58 -9.85 -38.88 1.67
C GLY A 58 -9.82 -37.69 2.64
N HIS A 59 -9.14 -37.79 3.79
CA HIS A 59 -8.95 -36.64 4.66
C HIS A 59 -7.88 -35.68 4.11
N LEU A 60 -8.26 -34.42 3.94
CA LEU A 60 -7.36 -33.33 3.55
C LEU A 60 -6.94 -32.55 4.79
N LYS A 61 -5.62 -32.49 5.05
CA LYS A 61 -5.03 -31.53 5.98
C LYS A 61 -4.39 -30.41 5.18
N ALA A 62 -4.72 -29.16 5.50
CA ALA A 62 -4.11 -27.97 4.93
C ALA A 62 -3.50 -27.11 6.03
N THR A 63 -2.31 -26.57 5.79
CA THR A 63 -1.67 -25.57 6.65
C THR A 63 -1.44 -24.31 5.82
N GLU A 64 -2.18 -23.25 6.15
CA GLU A 64 -2.13 -21.97 5.44
C GLU A 64 -1.23 -20.98 6.19
N THR A 65 -0.26 -20.41 5.50
CA THR A 65 0.58 -19.32 6.02
C THR A 65 0.39 -18.07 5.18
N ILE A 66 -0.13 -17.01 5.81
CA ILE A 66 -0.40 -15.71 5.18
C ILE A 66 0.51 -14.65 5.79
N VAL A 67 1.30 -13.97 4.96
CA VAL A 67 2.12 -12.82 5.38
C VAL A 67 1.49 -11.54 4.83
N VAL A 68 1.12 -10.62 5.71
CA VAL A 68 0.44 -9.37 5.36
C VAL A 68 1.31 -8.18 5.73
N GLN A 69 1.51 -7.27 4.78
CA GLN A 69 2.08 -5.96 5.03
C GLN A 69 0.98 -4.97 5.35
N TYR A 70 1.06 -4.33 6.52
CA TYR A 70 0.19 -3.21 6.85
C TYR A 70 0.90 -1.88 6.66
N PRO A 71 0.21 -0.85 6.13
CA PRO A 71 0.61 0.53 6.33
C PRO A 71 0.34 0.93 7.80
N VAL A 72 1.05 1.96 8.29
CA VAL A 72 1.06 2.39 9.70
C VAL A 72 -0.35 2.67 10.27
N SER A 73 -1.28 3.09 9.42
CA SER A 73 -2.66 3.45 9.77
C SER A 73 -3.61 2.26 9.97
N ARG A 74 -3.24 1.03 9.56
CA ARG A 74 -4.11 -0.16 9.61
C ARG A 74 -3.67 -1.13 10.71
N ARG A 75 -4.63 -1.86 11.31
CA ARG A 75 -4.38 -2.60 12.57
C ARG A 75 -4.71 -4.11 12.56
N GLY A 76 -5.18 -4.70 11.47
CA GLY A 76 -5.42 -6.15 11.42
C GLY A 76 -6.25 -6.63 10.23
N ILE A 77 -6.53 -7.94 10.21
CA ILE A 77 -7.38 -8.65 9.25
C ILE A 77 -8.48 -9.41 9.99
N PHE A 78 -9.57 -9.68 9.29
CA PHE A 78 -10.55 -10.69 9.67
C PHE A 78 -10.38 -11.89 8.75
N ARG A 79 -10.33 -13.10 9.34
CA ARG A 79 -10.34 -14.37 8.62
C ARG A 79 -11.61 -15.12 9.03
N ILE A 80 -12.34 -15.59 8.03
CA ILE A 80 -13.58 -16.35 8.21
C ILE A 80 -13.26 -17.78 7.77
N PHE A 81 -13.68 -18.73 8.58
CA PHE A 81 -13.51 -20.16 8.32
C PHE A 81 -14.89 -20.81 8.25
N ASP A 82 -15.12 -21.57 7.18
CA ASP A 82 -16.36 -22.31 6.99
C ASP A 82 -16.19 -23.70 7.60
N GLU A 83 -16.40 -23.80 8.92
CA GLU A 83 -16.17 -25.05 9.65
C GLU A 83 -17.29 -26.10 9.45
N ALA A 84 -18.48 -25.69 9.02
CA ALA A 84 -19.60 -26.60 8.79
C ALA A 84 -20.22 -26.38 7.41
N ASP A 85 -20.47 -27.46 6.67
CA ASP A 85 -21.24 -27.41 5.42
C ASP A 85 -22.66 -27.93 5.64
N PRO A 86 -23.71 -27.09 5.76
CA PRO A 86 -25.07 -27.58 6.01
C PRO A 86 -25.64 -28.48 4.91
N ARG A 87 -24.97 -28.60 3.75
CA ARG A 87 -25.36 -29.52 2.66
C ARG A 87 -24.81 -30.93 2.85
N ARG A 88 -23.83 -31.13 3.74
CA ARG A 88 -23.12 -32.39 3.96
C ARG A 88 -22.81 -32.54 5.45
N ASP A 89 -22.97 -33.73 6.01
CA ASP A 89 -22.61 -33.97 7.41
C ASP A 89 -21.08 -34.12 7.57
N ILE A 90 -20.35 -33.04 7.25
CA ILE A 90 -18.89 -32.97 7.23
C ILE A 90 -18.45 -31.65 7.90
N ASP A 91 -17.61 -31.78 8.92
CA ASP A 91 -16.95 -30.68 9.61
C ASP A 91 -15.53 -30.44 9.05
N HIS A 92 -15.11 -29.18 9.06
CA HIS A 92 -13.78 -28.70 8.66
C HIS A 92 -13.16 -27.89 9.81
N PRO A 93 -12.72 -28.54 10.90
CA PRO A 93 -12.23 -27.84 12.08
C PRO A 93 -10.95 -27.04 11.77
N VAL A 94 -10.84 -25.85 12.37
CA VAL A 94 -9.60 -25.08 12.38
C VAL A 94 -8.82 -25.39 13.65
N GLU A 95 -7.60 -25.85 13.47
CA GLU A 95 -6.69 -26.20 14.55
C GLU A 95 -5.39 -25.41 14.45
N ASP A 96 -4.66 -25.29 15.57
CA ASP A 96 -3.31 -24.71 15.62
C ASP A 96 -3.18 -23.25 15.10
N LEU A 97 -4.21 -22.42 15.33
CA LEU A 97 -4.18 -21.01 14.91
C LEU A 97 -3.08 -20.21 15.64
N ARG A 98 -2.14 -19.67 14.87
CA ARG A 98 -1.06 -18.83 15.35
C ARG A 98 -1.02 -17.49 14.60
N VAL A 99 -0.97 -16.40 15.36
CA VAL A 99 -0.81 -15.04 14.83
C VAL A 99 0.45 -14.42 15.39
N THR A 100 1.26 -13.82 14.52
CA THR A 100 2.48 -13.10 14.92
C THR A 100 2.57 -11.75 14.25
N ARG A 101 3.11 -10.75 14.94
CA ARG A 101 3.51 -9.45 14.40
C ARG A 101 5.00 -9.27 14.62
N ASP A 102 5.73 -9.02 13.53
CA ASP A 102 7.18 -8.78 13.55
C ASP A 102 7.98 -9.87 14.32
N GLY A 103 7.53 -11.12 14.19
CA GLY A 103 8.13 -12.29 14.83
C GLY A 103 7.67 -12.58 16.27
N ALA A 104 6.94 -11.66 16.91
CA ALA A 104 6.37 -11.86 18.25
C ALA A 104 4.92 -12.38 18.17
N PRO A 105 4.46 -13.20 19.13
CA PRO A 105 3.04 -13.56 19.23
C PRO A 105 2.15 -12.32 19.34
N GLU A 106 1.02 -12.32 18.64
CA GLU A 106 0.02 -11.26 18.67
C GLU A 106 -1.32 -11.84 19.16
N ASN A 107 -2.07 -11.05 19.94
CA ASN A 107 -3.39 -11.45 20.40
C ASN A 107 -4.38 -11.48 19.23
N TYR A 108 -5.29 -12.45 19.26
CA TYR A 108 -6.42 -12.53 18.33
C TYR A 108 -7.70 -12.89 19.10
N GLU A 109 -8.84 -12.63 18.47
CA GLU A 109 -10.16 -12.99 18.98
C GLU A 109 -10.77 -14.03 18.03
N TRP A 110 -11.34 -15.09 18.60
CA TRP A 110 -12.10 -16.09 17.87
C TRP A 110 -13.58 -15.91 18.15
N ILE A 111 -14.40 -15.85 17.10
CA ILE A 111 -15.83 -15.61 17.19
C ILE A 111 -16.54 -16.76 16.45
N ASP A 112 -17.16 -17.68 17.18
CA ASP A 112 -17.86 -18.86 16.63
C ASP A 112 -19.10 -18.51 15.78
N SER A 113 -19.59 -17.28 15.89
CA SER A 113 -20.74 -16.82 15.13
C SER A 113 -20.64 -15.32 14.91
N ALA A 114 -20.30 -14.92 13.68
CA ALA A 114 -20.54 -13.55 13.24
C ALA A 114 -22.06 -13.35 13.17
N VAL A 115 -22.67 -12.93 14.28
CA VAL A 115 -24.01 -12.33 14.24
C VAL A 115 -23.81 -11.02 13.50
N GLY A 116 -24.02 -11.04 12.18
CA GLY A 116 -24.01 -9.82 11.38
C GLY A 116 -24.98 -8.83 12.01
N THR A 117 -24.46 -7.69 12.44
CA THR A 117 -25.29 -6.53 12.80
C THR A 117 -25.75 -5.80 11.56
#